data_AF-A0A7J6GZT8-F1
#
_entry.id   AF-A0A7J6GZT8-F1
#
_cell.length_a   1.000
_cell.length_b   1.000
_cell.length_c   1.000
_cell.angle_alpha   90.00
_cell.angle_beta   90.00
_cell.angle_gamma   90.00
#
_symmetry.space_group_name_H-M   'P 1'
#
loop_
_entity.id
_entity.type
_entity.pdbx_description
1 polymer ?
#
loop_
_entity_poly.entity_id
_entity_poly.type
_entity_poly.pdbx_seq_one_letter_code
_entity_poly.pdbx_strand_id
1 'polypeptide(L)'
;MRTHIFPLLTIFLLSLSSSSSSSSNLIKDTCKKCSDTDPNIRYNFCTSSFNSSPDSNQTTDLRQLGLVSIRLTKNNVTSTRHFIKHLLRDDKNKKMNNNNNTITNTTTKLDPYVKACLNDCMELYSDAVSTIKLAVKDYKAKRYDDANIGLSSVIDASTTCEDGFKENDNSKNKSKNHVVSPLTKRNDNAFQLTAISLSIINMLRN
;
A
#
# COMPACT_ATOMS: atom_id res chain seq x y z
N MET A 1 48.75 51.17 24.83
CA MET A 1 48.27 50.58 23.56
C MET A 1 48.34 49.07 23.73
N ARG A 2 47.31 48.23 23.62
CA ARG A 2 45.92 48.34 23.15
C ARG A 2 45.07 47.39 24.00
N THR A 3 43.84 47.80 24.28
CA THR A 3 42.75 46.98 24.82
C THR A 3 42.22 46.01 23.75
N HIS A 4 41.82 44.81 24.17
CA HIS A 4 40.87 43.98 23.42
C HIS A 4 39.82 43.42 24.39
N ILE A 5 38.76 44.21 24.54
CA ILE A 5 37.39 43.73 24.79
C ILE A 5 36.83 43.37 23.41
N PHE A 6 36.18 42.22 23.24
CA PHE A 6 34.98 42.01 22.41
C PHE A 6 34.49 40.54 22.59
N PRO A 7 33.20 40.25 22.40
CA PRO A 7 32.33 39.66 23.40
C PRO A 7 31.66 38.38 22.87
N LEU A 8 30.76 37.81 23.67
CA LEU A 8 29.76 36.80 23.32
C LEU A 8 29.32 36.85 21.85
N LEU A 9 29.51 35.75 21.11
CA LEU A 9 28.68 35.43 19.95
C LEU A 9 27.84 34.18 20.25
N THR A 10 26.72 34.46 20.89
CA THR A 10 25.41 33.84 20.73
C THR A 10 25.37 32.45 20.08
N ILE A 11 25.13 31.47 20.95
CA ILE A 11 24.48 30.17 20.72
C ILE A 11 23.35 30.31 19.67
N PHE A 12 23.56 29.84 18.44
CA PHE A 12 22.45 29.53 17.54
C PHE A 12 21.94 28.12 17.91
N LEU A 13 21.19 28.04 19.01
CA LEU A 13 20.27 26.93 19.23
C LEU A 13 19.25 27.01 18.10
N LEU A 14 19.41 26.16 17.08
CA LEU A 14 18.28 25.80 16.22
C LEU A 14 17.16 25.40 17.18
N SER A 15 16.13 26.24 17.24
CA SER A 15 14.87 25.90 17.87
C SER A 15 14.28 24.80 17.01
N LEU A 16 14.62 23.56 17.36
CA LEU A 16 13.92 22.39 16.89
C LEU A 16 12.56 22.44 17.59
N SER A 17 11.65 23.24 17.04
CA SER A 17 10.26 23.24 17.44
C SER A 17 9.72 21.85 17.10
N SER A 18 9.70 20.99 18.11
CA SER A 18 9.10 19.66 18.06
C SER A 18 7.59 19.79 17.88
N SER A 19 7.14 20.00 16.64
CA SER A 19 5.71 19.97 16.25
C SER A 19 5.12 18.55 16.25
N SER A 20 5.85 17.55 16.75
CA SER A 20 5.55 16.12 16.63
C SER A 20 4.41 15.62 17.51
N SER A 21 3.95 16.41 18.49
CA SER A 21 2.89 15.97 19.41
C SER A 21 1.50 15.97 18.75
N SER A 22 1.20 16.95 17.89
CA SER A 22 -0.13 17.12 17.31
C SER A 22 -0.44 16.07 16.22
N SER A 23 0.50 15.80 15.30
CA SER A 23 0.32 14.81 14.24
C SER A 23 0.30 13.37 14.78
N SER A 24 1.11 13.07 15.80
CA SER A 24 1.12 11.77 16.47
C SER A 24 -0.23 11.44 17.11
N ASN A 25 -0.86 12.43 17.78
CA ASN A 25 -2.19 12.24 18.36
C ASN A 25 -3.26 12.07 17.28
N LEU A 26 -3.22 12.89 16.22
CA LEU A 26 -4.15 12.76 15.08
C LEU A 26 -4.10 11.36 14.44
N ILE A 27 -2.90 10.80 14.23
CA ILE A 27 -2.73 9.45 13.68
C ILE A 27 -3.34 8.40 14.62
N LYS A 28 -3.05 8.47 15.93
CA LYS A 28 -3.57 7.51 16.92
C LYS A 28 -5.10 7.56 16.97
N ASP A 29 -5.68 8.74 17.08
CA ASP A 29 -7.13 8.92 17.17
C ASP A 29 -7.83 8.46 15.89
N THR A 30 -7.29 8.82 14.73
CA THR A 30 -7.81 8.38 13.43
C THR A 30 -7.75 6.87 13.30
N CYS A 31 -6.60 6.25 13.59
CA CYS A 31 -6.43 4.81 13.50
C CYS A 31 -7.31 4.05 14.48
N LYS A 32 -7.51 4.59 15.70
CA LYS A 32 -8.42 4.01 16.69
C LYS A 32 -9.85 4.01 16.17
N LYS A 33 -10.31 5.16 15.65
CA LYS A 33 -11.65 5.28 15.06
C LYS A 33 -11.83 4.36 13.84
N CYS A 34 -10.79 4.20 13.02
CA CYS A 34 -10.81 3.26 11.90
C CYS A 34 -11.02 1.81 12.38
N SER A 35 -10.21 1.35 13.34
CA SER A 35 -10.29 -0.02 13.85
C SER A 35 -11.54 -0.30 14.68
N ASP A 36 -12.15 0.73 15.28
CA ASP A 36 -13.42 0.60 15.99
C ASP A 36 -14.61 0.47 15.04
N THR A 37 -14.52 1.09 13.87
CA THR A 37 -15.61 1.12 12.87
C THR A 37 -15.55 -0.10 11.93
N ASP A 38 -14.35 -0.56 11.59
CA ASP A 38 -14.15 -1.71 10.70
C ASP A 38 -13.22 -2.74 11.36
N PRO A 39 -13.73 -3.92 11.76
CA PRO A 39 -12.96 -4.95 12.44
C PRO A 39 -11.84 -5.54 11.55
N ASN A 40 -11.88 -5.32 10.24
CA ASN A 40 -10.84 -5.77 9.33
C ASN A 40 -9.60 -4.86 9.37
N ILE A 41 -9.71 -3.64 9.92
CA ILE A 41 -8.60 -2.69 10.02
C ILE A 41 -7.80 -2.95 11.30
N ARG A 42 -6.51 -3.28 11.14
CA ARG A 42 -5.60 -3.48 12.27
C ARG A 42 -5.02 -2.16 12.73
N TYR A 43 -5.31 -1.74 13.96
CA TYR A 43 -4.79 -0.50 14.57
C TYR A 43 -3.26 -0.35 14.43
N ASN A 44 -2.50 -1.41 14.74
CA ASN A 44 -1.04 -1.39 14.63
C ASN A 44 -0.58 -1.23 13.18
N PHE A 45 -1.27 -1.85 12.22
CA PHE A 45 -0.95 -1.68 10.81
C PHE A 45 -1.20 -0.22 10.37
N CYS A 46 -2.33 0.35 10.79
CA CYS A 46 -2.68 1.74 10.48
C CYS A 46 -1.63 2.72 11.00
N THR A 47 -1.30 2.64 12.29
CA THR A 47 -0.32 3.53 12.92
C THR A 47 1.08 3.36 12.32
N SER A 48 1.55 2.13 12.12
CA SER A 48 2.84 1.86 11.46
C SER A 48 2.88 2.39 10.02
N SER A 49 1.79 2.26 9.27
CA SER A 49 1.72 2.76 7.89
C SER A 49 1.89 4.27 7.83
N PHE A 50 1.19 5.03 8.68
CA PHE A 50 1.36 6.48 8.73
C PHE A 50 2.73 6.89 9.26
N ASN A 51 3.22 6.27 10.33
CA ASN A 51 4.53 6.59 10.91
C ASN A 51 5.70 6.27 9.96
N SER A 52 5.50 5.38 8.99
CA SER A 52 6.49 5.09 7.93
C SER A 52 6.57 6.16 6.84
N SER A 53 5.64 7.12 6.84
CA SER A 53 5.54 8.17 5.82
C SER A 53 5.91 9.55 6.39
N PRO A 54 6.97 10.20 5.88
CA PRO A 54 7.34 11.55 6.28
C PRO A 54 6.21 12.58 6.06
N ASP A 55 5.36 12.36 5.06
CA ASP A 55 4.20 13.23 4.76
C ASP A 55 3.19 13.24 5.93
N SER A 56 3.09 12.16 6.72
CA SER A 56 2.17 12.09 7.85
C SER A 56 2.57 13.01 9.00
N ASN A 57 3.86 13.30 9.17
CA ASN A 57 4.35 14.12 10.29
C ASN A 57 3.90 15.58 10.19
N GLN A 58 3.56 16.01 8.98
CA GLN A 58 3.15 17.39 8.66
C GLN A 58 1.63 17.57 8.65
N THR A 59 0.84 16.51 8.84
CA THR A 59 -0.61 16.60 8.75
C THR A 59 -1.17 17.29 9.99
N THR A 60 -1.94 18.36 9.78
CA THR A 60 -2.62 19.09 10.87
C THR A 60 -4.10 18.77 10.99
N ASP A 61 -4.67 18.05 10.03
CA ASP A 61 -6.09 17.71 9.99
C ASP A 61 -6.36 16.34 9.31
N LEU A 62 -7.57 15.82 9.51
CA LEU A 62 -8.01 14.54 8.97
C LEU A 62 -7.99 14.50 7.43
N ARG A 63 -8.21 15.65 6.75
CA ARG A 63 -8.22 15.73 5.29
C ARG A 63 -6.83 15.53 4.73
N GLN A 64 -5.82 16.16 5.32
CA GLN A 64 -4.42 15.98 4.97
C GLN A 64 -3.99 14.53 5.23
N LEU A 65 -4.34 13.99 6.40
CA LEU A 65 -4.03 12.59 6.74
C LEU A 65 -4.68 11.59 5.78
N GLY A 66 -5.94 11.82 5.39
CA GLY A 66 -6.61 10.99 4.39
C GLY A 66 -5.94 11.05 3.01
N LEU A 67 -5.42 12.22 2.60
CA LEU A 67 -4.64 12.31 1.36
C LEU A 67 -3.33 11.50 1.45
N VAL A 68 -2.66 11.51 2.60
CA VAL A 68 -1.49 10.65 2.85
C VAL A 68 -1.87 9.17 2.78
N SER A 69 -3.00 8.78 3.36
CA SER A 69 -3.52 7.40 3.28
C SER A 69 -3.69 6.94 1.83
N ILE A 70 -4.36 7.74 0.99
CA ILE A 70 -4.59 7.41 -0.42
C ILE A 70 -3.26 7.34 -1.20
N ARG A 71 -2.29 8.18 -0.86
CA ARG A 71 -0.93 8.12 -1.47
C ARG A 71 -0.20 6.84 -1.08
N LEU A 72 -0.30 6.41 0.19
CA LEU A 72 0.26 5.14 0.64
C LEU A 72 -0.36 3.97 -0.11
N THR A 73 -1.69 3.96 -0.25
CA THR A 73 -2.42 2.97 -1.05
C THR A 73 -1.93 2.97 -2.50
N LYS A 74 -1.84 4.14 -3.15
CA LYS A 74 -1.33 4.29 -4.52
C LYS A 74 0.08 3.71 -4.69
N ASN A 75 0.97 4.00 -3.76
CA ASN A 75 2.35 3.51 -3.79
C ASN A 75 2.38 1.99 -3.64
N ASN A 76 1.59 1.44 -2.72
CA ASN A 76 1.48 0.01 -2.51
C ASN A 76 0.96 -0.72 -3.75
N VAL A 77 -0.19 -0.31 -4.31
CA VAL A 77 -0.75 -0.97 -5.51
C VAL A 77 0.16 -0.85 -6.72
N THR A 78 0.86 0.29 -6.86
CA THR A 78 1.86 0.47 -7.93
C THR A 78 3.07 -0.45 -7.75
N SER A 79 3.54 -0.64 -6.52
CA SER A 79 4.63 -1.55 -6.17
C SER A 79 4.20 -3.01 -6.40
N THR A 80 3.00 -3.38 -6.00
CA THR A 80 2.43 -4.73 -6.21
C THR A 80 2.30 -5.05 -7.70
N ARG A 81 1.78 -4.12 -8.51
CA ARG A 81 1.78 -4.26 -9.97
C ARG A 81 3.17 -4.51 -10.55
N HIS A 82 4.17 -3.76 -10.10
CA HIS A 82 5.56 -3.97 -10.57
C HIS A 82 6.11 -5.32 -10.15
N PHE A 83 5.80 -5.78 -8.94
CA PHE A 83 6.20 -7.08 -8.44
C PHE A 83 5.58 -8.21 -9.26
N ILE A 84 4.28 -8.14 -9.57
CA ILE A 84 3.60 -9.10 -10.46
C ILE A 84 4.26 -9.13 -11.84
N LYS A 85 4.54 -7.96 -12.42
CA LYS A 85 5.25 -7.85 -13.70
C LYS A 85 6.63 -8.49 -13.65
N HIS A 86 7.35 -8.38 -12.53
CA HIS A 86 8.65 -9.02 -12.34
C HIS A 86 8.50 -10.56 -12.33
N LEU A 87 7.58 -11.10 -11.51
CA LEU A 87 7.31 -12.54 -11.47
C LEU A 87 6.99 -13.12 -12.85
N LEU A 88 6.15 -12.43 -13.63
CA LEU A 88 5.78 -12.84 -14.98
C LEU A 88 6.93 -12.75 -15.99
N ARG A 89 7.86 -11.79 -15.83
CA ARG A 89 9.04 -11.64 -16.70
C ARG A 89 10.09 -12.70 -16.40
N ASP A 90 10.34 -12.99 -15.14
CA ASP A 90 11.31 -14.02 -14.74
C ASP A 90 10.91 -15.39 -15.29
N ASP A 91 9.62 -15.71 -15.27
CA ASP A 91 9.10 -16.93 -15.90
C ASP A 91 9.35 -16.97 -17.42
N LYS A 92 9.19 -15.84 -18.12
CA LYS A 92 9.47 -15.73 -19.56
C LYS A 92 10.96 -15.91 -19.87
N ASN A 93 11.83 -15.27 -19.10
CA ASN A 93 13.28 -15.35 -19.31
C ASN A 93 13.80 -16.78 -19.06
N LYS A 94 13.21 -17.52 -18.12
CA LYS A 94 13.50 -18.96 -17.93
C LYS A 94 13.14 -19.81 -19.14
N LYS A 95 12.05 -19.50 -19.86
CA LYS A 95 11.72 -20.22 -21.11
C LYS A 95 12.81 -20.07 -22.17
N MET A 96 13.52 -18.94 -22.19
CA MET A 96 14.54 -18.64 -23.21
C MET A 96 15.89 -19.30 -22.92
N ASN A 97 16.21 -19.54 -21.64
CA ASN A 97 17.52 -20.06 -21.20
C ASN A 97 17.60 -21.60 -21.10
N ASN A 98 16.53 -22.33 -21.41
CA ASN A 98 16.48 -23.79 -21.22
C ASN A 98 17.23 -24.60 -22.31
N ASN A 99 18.05 -23.94 -23.14
CA ASN A 99 18.91 -24.57 -24.16
C ASN A 99 20.34 -24.82 -23.66
N ASN A 100 20.67 -24.51 -22.40
CA ASN A 100 22.02 -24.66 -21.85
C ASN A 100 21.99 -25.65 -20.69
N ASN A 101 22.82 -26.70 -20.75
CA ASN A 101 22.88 -27.85 -19.84
C ASN A 101 23.32 -27.56 -18.39
N THR A 102 23.19 -26.32 -17.92
CA THR A 102 23.67 -25.91 -16.61
C THR A 102 22.58 -26.11 -15.56
N ILE A 103 22.70 -27.18 -14.79
CA ILE A 103 21.85 -27.50 -13.65
C ILE A 103 22.17 -26.49 -12.52
N THR A 104 21.40 -25.39 -12.44
CA THR A 104 21.36 -24.52 -11.26
C THR A 104 20.12 -24.84 -10.45
N ASN A 105 20.35 -25.45 -9.28
CA ASN A 105 19.31 -25.97 -8.39
C ASN A 105 18.61 -24.85 -7.61
N THR A 106 17.88 -23.90 -8.22
CA THR A 106 17.04 -22.98 -7.42
C THR A 106 15.99 -22.12 -8.14
N THR A 107 15.44 -22.46 -9.31
CA THR A 107 14.24 -21.71 -9.76
C THR A 107 13.35 -22.43 -10.78
N THR A 108 12.44 -23.26 -10.29
CA THR A 108 11.39 -23.91 -11.08
C THR A 108 10.55 -22.90 -11.88
N LYS A 109 10.09 -23.29 -13.07
CA LYS A 109 9.09 -22.58 -13.89
C LYS A 109 7.82 -22.34 -13.07
N LEU A 110 7.09 -21.24 -13.33
CA LEU A 110 5.80 -21.03 -12.67
C LEU A 110 4.82 -22.14 -13.06
N ASP A 111 4.09 -22.64 -12.08
CA ASP A 111 2.93 -23.48 -12.32
C ASP A 111 1.93 -22.76 -13.25
N PRO A 112 1.33 -23.44 -14.24
CA PRO A 112 0.40 -22.81 -15.18
C PRO A 112 -0.78 -22.10 -14.50
N TYR A 113 -1.31 -22.65 -13.41
CA TYR A 113 -2.38 -22.03 -12.63
C TYR A 113 -1.88 -20.76 -11.93
N VAL A 114 -0.73 -20.85 -11.23
CA VAL A 114 -0.09 -19.66 -10.61
C VAL A 114 0.12 -18.55 -11.63
N LYS A 115 0.56 -18.91 -12.84
CA LYS A 115 0.78 -17.96 -13.92
C LYS A 115 -0.53 -17.32 -14.41
N ALA A 116 -1.61 -18.09 -14.53
CA ALA A 116 -2.91 -17.56 -14.90
C ALA A 116 -3.39 -16.53 -13.86
N CYS A 117 -3.40 -16.91 -12.58
CA CYS A 117 -3.75 -16.00 -11.48
C CYS A 117 -2.89 -14.73 -11.48
N LEU A 118 -1.58 -14.85 -11.74
CA LEU A 118 -0.69 -13.68 -11.83
C LEU A 118 -1.02 -12.75 -13.01
N ASN A 119 -1.50 -13.28 -14.15
CA ASN A 119 -1.95 -12.41 -15.25
C ASN A 119 -3.25 -11.69 -14.87
N ASP A 120 -4.20 -12.39 -14.27
CA ASP A 120 -5.46 -11.79 -13.81
C ASP A 120 -5.20 -10.70 -12.77
N CYS A 121 -4.33 -10.98 -11.78
CA CYS A 121 -3.86 -9.98 -10.84
C CYS A 121 -3.14 -8.80 -11.51
N MET A 122 -2.38 -9.03 -12.59
CA MET A 122 -1.69 -7.96 -13.31
C MET A 122 -2.68 -6.99 -13.96
N GLU A 123 -3.81 -7.50 -14.47
CA GLU A 123 -4.90 -6.70 -15.03
C GLU A 123 -5.57 -5.90 -13.91
N LEU A 124 -6.03 -6.57 -12.86
CA LEU A 124 -6.68 -5.94 -11.69
C LEU A 124 -5.83 -4.81 -11.09
N TYR A 125 -4.54 -5.06 -10.85
CA TYR A 125 -3.64 -4.04 -10.30
C TYR A 125 -3.26 -2.94 -11.30
N SER A 126 -3.34 -3.19 -12.62
CA SER A 126 -3.18 -2.15 -13.63
C SER A 126 -4.37 -1.19 -13.65
N ASP A 127 -5.57 -1.72 -13.50
CA ASP A 127 -6.79 -0.95 -13.37
C ASP A 127 -6.80 -0.17 -12.06
N ALA A 128 -6.48 -0.82 -10.93
CA ALA A 128 -6.39 -0.18 -9.62
C ALA A 128 -5.41 1.01 -9.61
N VAL A 129 -4.26 0.91 -10.31
CA VAL A 129 -3.30 2.01 -10.46
C VAL A 129 -3.89 3.20 -11.23
N SER A 130 -4.74 2.95 -12.22
CA SER A 130 -5.43 3.99 -12.98
C SER A 130 -6.55 4.61 -12.16
N THR A 131 -7.39 3.78 -11.54
CA THR A 131 -8.51 4.18 -10.67
C THR A 131 -8.05 5.03 -9.50
N ILE A 132 -6.99 4.63 -8.78
CA ILE A 132 -6.53 5.39 -7.62
C ILE A 132 -5.94 6.77 -8.01
N LYS A 133 -5.43 6.93 -9.23
CA LYS A 133 -5.00 8.26 -9.71
C LYS A 133 -6.20 9.19 -9.89
N LEU A 134 -7.35 8.66 -10.29
CA LEU A 134 -8.61 9.41 -10.36
C LEU A 134 -9.13 9.71 -8.95
N ALA A 135 -9.17 8.71 -8.07
CA ALA A 135 -9.59 8.89 -6.68
C ALA A 135 -8.78 9.96 -5.93
N VAL A 136 -7.46 10.08 -6.20
CA VAL A 136 -6.64 11.18 -5.67
C VAL A 136 -7.12 12.56 -6.15
N LYS A 137 -7.52 12.69 -7.42
CA LYS A 137 -8.05 13.95 -7.97
C LYS A 137 -9.41 14.28 -7.33
N ASP A 138 -10.25 13.27 -7.19
CA ASP A 138 -11.61 13.40 -6.64
C ASP A 138 -11.54 13.82 -5.17
N TYR A 139 -10.68 13.17 -4.40
CA TYR A 139 -10.42 13.50 -3.01
C TYR A 139 -9.93 14.95 -2.85
N LYS A 140 -8.98 15.38 -3.69
CA LYS A 140 -8.48 16.78 -3.68
C LYS A 140 -9.57 17.78 -4.05
N ALA A 141 -10.47 17.41 -4.96
CA ALA A 141 -11.65 18.20 -5.32
C ALA A 141 -12.79 18.10 -4.29
N LYS A 142 -12.58 17.41 -3.15
CA LYS A 142 -13.59 17.14 -2.11
C LYS A 142 -14.79 16.33 -2.62
N ARG A 143 -14.67 15.65 -3.75
CA ARG A 143 -15.67 14.71 -4.29
C ARG A 143 -15.49 13.36 -3.59
N TYR A 144 -15.88 13.33 -2.32
CA TYR A 144 -15.59 12.18 -1.46
C TYR A 144 -16.37 10.93 -1.83
N ASP A 145 -17.58 11.06 -2.38
CA ASP A 145 -18.33 9.91 -2.88
C ASP A 145 -17.63 9.28 -4.10
N ASP A 146 -17.17 10.09 -5.07
CA ASP A 146 -16.39 9.62 -6.22
C ASP A 146 -15.09 8.93 -5.78
N ALA A 147 -14.37 9.56 -4.84
CA ALA A 147 -13.14 8.99 -4.27
C ALA A 147 -13.41 7.66 -3.52
N ASN A 148 -14.55 7.57 -2.81
CA ASN A 148 -14.98 6.35 -2.13
C ASN A 148 -15.23 5.22 -3.13
N ILE A 149 -15.98 5.49 -4.21
CA ILE A 149 -16.23 4.51 -5.29
C ILE A 149 -14.91 4.03 -5.89
N GLY A 150 -14.00 4.96 -6.20
CA GLY A 150 -12.69 4.62 -6.74
C GLY A 150 -11.85 3.75 -5.80
N LEU A 151 -11.84 4.04 -4.50
CA LEU A 151 -11.10 3.24 -3.52
C LEU A 151 -11.77 1.89 -3.24
N SER A 152 -13.10 1.78 -3.30
CA SER A 152 -13.80 0.49 -3.23
C SER A 152 -13.40 -0.40 -4.41
N SER A 153 -13.32 0.13 -5.62
CA SER A 153 -12.78 -0.64 -6.75
C SER A 153 -11.31 -1.06 -6.55
N VAL A 154 -10.50 -0.26 -5.86
CA VAL A 154 -9.10 -0.60 -5.54
C VAL A 154 -9.01 -1.70 -4.49
N ILE A 155 -9.89 -1.71 -3.48
CA ILE A 155 -9.88 -2.77 -2.45
C ILE A 155 -10.27 -4.11 -3.06
N ASP A 156 -11.26 -4.11 -3.96
CA ASP A 156 -11.72 -5.29 -4.69
C ASP A 156 -10.59 -5.92 -5.51
N ALA A 157 -9.75 -5.12 -6.16
CA ALA A 157 -8.60 -5.65 -6.91
C ALA A 157 -7.66 -6.50 -6.03
N SER A 158 -7.50 -6.15 -4.75
CA SER A 158 -6.65 -6.91 -3.82
C SER A 158 -7.30 -8.20 -3.33
N THR A 159 -8.60 -8.19 -3.04
CA THR A 159 -9.35 -9.36 -2.56
C THR A 159 -9.58 -10.34 -3.69
N THR A 160 -10.06 -9.89 -4.85
CA THR A 160 -10.26 -10.73 -6.04
C THR A 160 -8.94 -11.37 -6.50
N CYS A 161 -7.84 -10.61 -6.49
CA CYS A 161 -6.54 -11.20 -6.82
C CYS A 161 -6.15 -12.32 -5.84
N GLU A 162 -6.36 -12.15 -4.53
CA GLU A 162 -6.03 -13.18 -3.54
C GLU A 162 -6.96 -14.40 -3.63
N ASP A 163 -8.25 -14.17 -3.85
CA ASP A 163 -9.24 -15.23 -3.95
C ASP A 163 -9.05 -16.08 -5.21
N GLY A 164 -8.59 -15.48 -6.31
CA GLY A 164 -8.22 -16.21 -7.53
C GLY A 164 -7.12 -17.26 -7.31
N PHE A 165 -6.28 -17.16 -6.27
CA PHE A 165 -5.34 -18.24 -5.92
C PHE A 165 -5.99 -19.37 -5.11
N LYS A 166 -7.09 -19.10 -4.40
CA LYS A 166 -7.79 -20.08 -3.53
C LYS A 166 -8.84 -20.92 -4.26
N GLU A 167 -9.23 -20.53 -5.48
CA GLU A 167 -10.29 -21.23 -6.22
C GLU A 167 -9.94 -22.69 -6.60
N ASN A 168 -8.66 -23.02 -6.76
CA ASN A 168 -8.23 -24.40 -7.01
C ASN A 168 -8.48 -25.37 -5.84
N ASP A 169 -8.61 -24.88 -4.61
CA ASP A 169 -8.90 -25.70 -3.43
C ASP A 169 -10.33 -26.30 -3.52
N ASN A 170 -11.22 -25.72 -4.36
CA ASN A 170 -12.63 -26.10 -4.50
C ASN A 170 -12.98 -26.78 -5.85
N SER A 171 -12.04 -26.93 -6.78
CA SER A 171 -12.30 -27.52 -8.09
C SER A 171 -12.23 -29.05 -8.08
N LYS A 172 -13.22 -29.70 -8.69
CA LYS A 172 -13.45 -31.17 -8.71
C LYS A 172 -12.31 -32.01 -9.32
N ASN A 173 -11.31 -31.38 -9.93
CA ASN A 173 -10.07 -32.04 -10.36
C ASN A 173 -8.92 -31.65 -9.43
N LYS A 174 -8.81 -32.39 -8.34
CA LYS A 174 -7.79 -32.26 -7.30
C LYS A 174 -6.40 -32.62 -7.84
N SER A 175 -5.82 -31.76 -8.67
CA SER A 175 -4.39 -31.81 -8.94
C SER A 175 -3.65 -31.19 -7.75
N LYS A 176 -3.19 -32.09 -6.87
CA LYS A 176 -2.09 -31.98 -5.91
C LYS A 176 -1.50 -30.57 -5.68
N ASN A 177 -1.61 -30.15 -4.41
CA ASN A 177 -0.89 -29.10 -3.70
C ASN A 177 -1.62 -27.76 -3.62
N HIS A 178 -1.98 -27.38 -2.38
CA HIS A 178 -2.39 -26.04 -2.01
C HIS A 178 -1.38 -25.03 -2.58
N VAL A 179 -1.87 -24.11 -3.42
CA VAL A 179 -1.05 -23.08 -4.06
C VAL A 179 -1.10 -21.84 -3.17
N VAL A 180 -0.01 -21.56 -2.48
CA VAL A 180 0.13 -20.34 -1.70
C VAL A 180 0.32 -19.17 -2.66
N SER A 181 -0.54 -18.15 -2.56
CA SER A 181 -0.40 -16.91 -3.32
C SER A 181 0.95 -16.25 -3.05
N PRO A 182 1.76 -15.94 -4.08
CA PRO A 182 2.98 -15.16 -3.91
C PRO A 182 2.69 -13.68 -3.58
N LEU A 183 1.41 -13.30 -3.55
CA LEU A 183 0.92 -11.94 -3.33
C LEU A 183 0.20 -11.78 -2.00
N THR A 184 -0.01 -12.82 -1.19
CA THR A 184 -0.81 -12.77 0.06
C THR A 184 -0.48 -11.55 0.91
N LYS A 185 0.81 -11.31 1.19
CA LYS A 185 1.19 -10.15 2.03
C LYS A 185 0.95 -8.81 1.34
N ARG A 186 1.13 -8.74 0.02
CA ARG A 186 0.91 -7.52 -0.76
C ARG A 186 -0.58 -7.21 -0.89
N ASN A 187 -1.41 -8.23 -1.11
CA ASN A 187 -2.86 -8.13 -1.13
C ASN A 187 -3.41 -7.71 0.24
N ASP A 188 -2.95 -8.32 1.35
CA ASP A 188 -3.30 -7.90 2.72
C ASP A 188 -2.93 -6.43 3.00
N ASN A 189 -1.74 -6.00 2.56
CA ASN A 189 -1.33 -4.61 2.73
C ASN A 189 -2.16 -3.65 1.89
N ALA A 190 -2.47 -3.99 0.63
CA ALA A 190 -3.32 -3.19 -0.24
C ALA A 190 -4.74 -3.08 0.32
N PHE A 191 -5.30 -4.19 0.81
CA PHE A 191 -6.57 -4.24 1.51
C PHE A 191 -6.59 -3.28 2.71
N GLN A 192 -5.65 -3.44 3.65
CA GLN A 192 -5.61 -2.64 4.87
C GLN A 192 -5.44 -1.14 4.58
N LEU A 193 -4.52 -0.77 3.67
CA LEU A 193 -4.29 0.65 3.31
C LEU A 193 -5.54 1.27 2.67
N THR A 194 -6.23 0.53 1.81
CA THR A 194 -7.45 1.00 1.15
C THR A 194 -8.61 1.10 2.13
N ALA A 195 -8.78 0.13 3.02
CA ALA A 195 -9.80 0.15 4.08
C ALA A 195 -9.62 1.37 5.01
N ILE A 196 -8.38 1.69 5.40
CA ILE A 196 -8.07 2.91 6.16
C ILE A 196 -8.49 4.16 5.37
N SER A 197 -8.17 4.22 4.07
CA SER A 197 -8.55 5.34 3.20
C SER A 197 -10.07 5.52 3.12
N LEU A 198 -10.82 4.42 2.97
CA LEU A 198 -12.29 4.40 2.93
C LEU A 198 -12.90 4.85 4.27
N SER A 199 -12.35 4.36 5.39
CA SER A 199 -12.79 4.75 6.73
C SER A 199 -12.60 6.26 6.97
N ILE A 200 -11.44 6.82 6.60
CA ILE A 200 -11.18 8.26 6.70
C ILE A 200 -12.14 9.06 5.81
N ILE A 201 -12.41 8.61 4.57
CA ILE A 201 -13.39 9.25 3.69
C ILE A 201 -14.77 9.27 4.34
N ASN A 202 -15.20 8.17 4.95
CA ASN A 202 -16.49 8.12 5.64
C ASN A 202 -16.55 9.09 6.83
N MET A 203 -15.44 9.27 7.57
CA MET A 203 -15.35 10.28 8.62
C MET A 203 -15.41 11.72 8.09
N LEU A 204 -15.09 11.96 6.81
CA LEU A 204 -15.15 13.29 6.17
C LEU A 204 -16.48 13.59 5.49
N ARG A 205 -17.31 12.56 5.25
CA ARG A 205 -18.66 12.67 4.66
C ARG A 205 -19.72 12.95 5.73
N ASN A 206 -19.46 12.51 6.96
CA ASN A 206 -20.30 12.72 8.15
C ASN A 206 -19.97 14.06 8.82
#